data_AF-A0A9W4IC61-F1
#
_entry.id   AF-A0A9W4IC61-F1
#
_cell.length_a   1.000
_cell.length_b   1.000
_cell.length_c   1.000
_cell.angle_alpha   90.00
_cell.angle_beta   90.00
_cell.angle_gamma   90.00
#
_symmetry.space_group_name_H-M   'P 1'
#
loop_
_entity.id
_entity.type
_entity.pdbx_description
1 polymer ?
#
loop_
_entity_poly.entity_id
_entity_poly.type
_entity_poly.pdbx_seq_one_letter_code
_entity_poly.pdbx_strand_id
1 'polypeptide(L)'
;MVFGIGRTINSANIVLLKAVQAAMSLSANAATLLTNRLIEGHIGQGVDLRWANQTKIPTEEEYFTMIDGKTGGLFVLVAELMHSEATVNKDLDAKTLMKNIGRFLHVRDDYLNRRDAEPGQCSKKFGLAEDLNQGRISLPLIHALSRRGHHRGRLLNILQQCKLGNFLSPELQKLASDDITAAGGLEYTRGVILCLQNTLDESLTHTEEKAGSNWILRLMKKRLEL
;
A
#
# COMPACT_ATOMS: atom_id res chain seq x y z
N MET A 1 13.71 8.95 -16.65
CA MET A 1 13.87 9.87 -15.51
C MET A 1 14.21 11.25 -16.01
N VAL A 2 13.52 12.29 -15.53
CA VAL A 2 13.71 13.68 -16.00
C VAL A 2 14.97 14.35 -15.40
N PHE A 3 15.31 14.04 -14.14
CA PHE A 3 16.39 14.73 -13.40
C PHE A 3 17.58 13.85 -13.00
N GLY A 4 17.50 12.53 -13.24
CA GLY A 4 18.54 11.55 -12.86
C GLY A 4 18.52 11.13 -11.38
N ILE A 5 19.02 9.92 -11.10
CA ILE A 5 18.93 9.25 -9.79
C ILE A 5 19.53 10.12 -8.68
N GLY A 6 20.77 10.59 -8.86
CA GLY A 6 21.49 11.34 -7.82
C GLY A 6 20.78 12.62 -7.39
N ARG A 7 20.23 13.38 -8.34
CA ARG A 7 19.47 14.61 -8.03
C ARG A 7 18.16 14.29 -7.33
N THR A 8 17.44 13.27 -7.79
CA THR A 8 16.18 12.84 -7.18
C THR A 8 16.38 12.38 -5.73
N ILE A 9 17.38 11.55 -5.44
CA ILE A 9 17.69 11.10 -4.08
C ILE A 9 18.05 12.28 -3.17
N ASN A 10 18.93 13.17 -3.66
CA ASN A 10 19.33 14.34 -2.88
C ASN A 10 18.14 15.25 -2.55
N SER A 11 17.29 15.55 -3.53
CA SER A 11 16.07 16.35 -3.32
C SER A 11 15.09 15.69 -2.35
N ALA A 12 14.88 14.37 -2.45
CA ALA A 12 14.01 13.63 -1.53
C ALA A 12 14.53 13.72 -0.08
N ASN A 13 15.83 13.54 0.13
CA ASN A 13 16.45 13.65 1.46
C ASN A 13 16.31 15.05 2.05
N ILE A 14 16.46 16.10 1.24
CA ILE A 14 16.25 17.49 1.69
C ILE A 14 14.80 17.70 2.14
N VAL A 15 13.81 17.20 1.38
CA VAL A 15 12.39 17.32 1.74
C VAL A 15 12.10 16.56 3.04
N LEU A 16 12.71 15.40 3.24
CA LEU A 16 12.58 14.64 4.49
C LEU A 16 13.11 15.43 5.69
N LEU A 17 14.29 16.04 5.57
CA LEU A 17 14.86 16.88 6.63
C LEU A 17 14.00 18.12 6.91
N LYS A 18 13.42 18.73 5.88
CA LYS A 18 12.45 19.83 6.03
C LYS A 18 11.18 19.38 6.76
N ALA A 19 10.70 18.17 6.52
CA ALA A 19 9.57 17.62 7.27
C ALA A 19 9.91 17.45 8.76
N VAL A 20 11.12 16.99 9.08
CA VAL A 20 11.61 16.94 10.48
C VAL A 20 11.68 18.34 11.10
N GLN A 21 12.23 19.32 10.38
CA GLN A 21 12.27 20.70 10.84
C GLN A 21 10.86 21.28 11.10
N ALA A 22 9.89 20.96 10.23
CA ALA A 22 8.50 21.37 10.41
C ALA A 22 7.88 20.71 11.67
N ALA A 23 8.11 19.42 11.90
CA ALA A 23 7.61 18.74 13.10
C ALA A 23 8.24 19.30 14.39
N MET A 24 9.53 19.65 14.37
CA MET A 24 10.20 20.32 15.50
C MET A 24 9.58 21.68 15.85
N SER A 25 8.99 22.38 14.86
CA SER A 25 8.30 23.65 15.09
C SER A 25 6.94 23.49 15.79
N LEU A 26 6.36 22.28 15.78
CA LEU A 26 5.14 21.95 16.51
C LEU A 26 5.48 21.63 17.97
N SER A 27 6.26 20.57 18.18
CA SER A 27 6.70 20.14 19.51
C SER A 27 7.85 19.15 19.42
N ALA A 28 8.60 18.98 20.52
CA ALA A 28 9.62 17.92 20.61
C ALA A 28 9.01 16.53 20.43
N ASN A 29 7.80 16.32 20.95
CA ASN A 29 7.06 15.07 20.80
C ASN A 29 6.66 14.80 19.33
N ALA A 30 6.17 15.81 18.61
CA ALA A 30 5.85 15.69 17.19
C ALA A 30 7.07 15.28 16.35
N ALA A 31 8.24 15.86 16.63
CA ALA A 31 9.49 15.45 15.99
C ALA A 31 9.83 13.98 16.26
N THR A 32 9.72 13.52 17.51
CA THR A 32 9.96 12.11 17.88
C THR A 32 8.97 11.16 17.20
N LEU A 33 7.67 11.51 17.17
CA LEU A 33 6.64 10.73 16.48
C LEU A 33 6.96 10.59 14.98
N LEU A 34 7.29 11.71 14.32
CA LEU A 34 7.68 11.72 12.92
C LEU A 34 8.92 10.84 12.67
N THR A 35 10.00 11.02 13.43
CA THR A 35 11.23 10.26 13.20
C THR A 35 11.03 8.76 13.42
N ASN A 36 10.29 8.37 14.46
CA ASN A 36 10.00 6.96 14.73
C ASN A 36 9.20 6.33 13.58
N ARG A 37 8.14 7.01 13.13
CA ARG A 37 7.30 6.53 12.01
C ARG A 37 8.05 6.50 10.68
N LEU A 38 8.96 7.44 10.44
CA LEU A 38 9.84 7.41 9.28
C LEU A 38 10.77 6.19 9.32
N ILE A 39 11.38 5.87 10.47
CA ILE A 39 12.24 4.69 10.63
C ILE A 39 11.44 3.41 10.35
N GLU A 40 10.26 3.26 10.95
CA GLU A 40 9.36 2.12 10.68
C GLU A 40 8.99 2.03 9.20
N GLY A 41 8.71 3.16 8.55
CA GLY A 41 8.48 3.28 7.11
C GLY A 41 9.62 2.73 6.27
N HIS A 42 10.87 3.06 6.63
CA HIS A 42 12.05 2.54 5.95
C HIS A 42 12.25 1.04 6.19
N ILE A 43 11.94 0.53 7.38
CA ILE A 43 11.97 -0.90 7.68
C ILE A 43 10.92 -1.63 6.82
N GLY A 44 9.69 -1.13 6.76
CA GLY A 44 8.62 -1.67 5.91
C GLY A 44 9.01 -1.68 4.43
N GLN A 45 9.59 -0.58 3.94
CA GLN A 45 10.13 -0.50 2.57
C GLN A 45 11.27 -1.50 2.35
N GLY A 46 12.13 -1.73 3.34
CA GLY A 46 13.20 -2.73 3.28
C GLY A 46 12.66 -4.16 3.15
N VAL A 47 11.54 -4.46 3.83
CA VAL A 47 10.86 -5.76 3.71
C VAL A 47 10.29 -5.96 2.30
N ASP A 48 9.62 -4.93 1.76
CA ASP A 48 9.08 -4.91 0.38
C ASP A 48 10.19 -5.14 -0.66
N LEU A 49 11.30 -4.40 -0.55
CA LEU A 49 12.48 -4.56 -1.40
C LEU A 49 13.12 -5.95 -1.24
N ARG A 50 13.13 -6.51 -0.04
CA ARG A 50 13.68 -7.86 0.19
C ARG A 50 12.85 -8.90 -0.56
N TRP A 51 11.53 -8.80 -0.53
CA TRP A 51 10.65 -9.71 -1.29
C TRP A 51 10.82 -9.58 -2.79
N ALA A 52 11.01 -8.34 -3.27
CA ALA A 52 11.33 -8.10 -4.66
C ALA A 52 12.64 -8.78 -5.08
N ASN A 53 13.63 -8.91 -4.18
CA ASN A 53 14.95 -9.46 -4.51
C ASN A 53 15.17 -10.93 -4.12
N GLN A 54 14.35 -11.52 -3.25
CA GLN A 54 14.52 -12.90 -2.73
C GLN A 54 13.41 -13.84 -3.18
N THR A 55 13.66 -15.15 -3.18
CA THR A 55 12.69 -16.18 -3.62
C THR A 55 11.56 -16.48 -2.63
N LYS A 56 11.61 -15.92 -1.41
CA LYS A 56 10.56 -16.13 -0.39
C LYS A 56 9.31 -15.35 -0.78
N ILE A 57 8.20 -16.06 -0.97
CA ILE A 57 6.87 -15.46 -1.11
C ILE A 57 6.33 -15.16 0.29
N PRO A 58 5.89 -13.93 0.58
CA PRO A 58 5.35 -13.57 1.89
C PRO A 58 4.01 -14.25 2.15
N THR A 59 3.70 -14.47 3.42
CA THR A 59 2.32 -14.78 3.84
C THR A 59 1.46 -13.52 3.77
N GLU A 60 0.15 -13.70 3.78
CA GLU A 60 -0.79 -12.57 3.83
C GLU A 60 -0.64 -11.73 5.11
N GLU A 61 -0.34 -12.38 6.24
CA GLU A 61 -0.03 -11.70 7.50
C GLU A 61 1.24 -10.84 7.40
N GLU A 62 2.31 -11.40 6.81
CA GLU A 62 3.55 -10.66 6.54
C GLU A 62 3.26 -9.45 5.62
N TYR A 63 2.41 -9.62 4.60
CA TYR A 63 1.99 -8.55 3.69
C TYR A 63 1.25 -7.42 4.41
N PHE A 64 0.25 -7.72 5.24
CA PHE A 64 -0.45 -6.68 6.01
C PHE A 64 0.46 -5.99 7.05
N THR A 65 1.40 -6.75 7.63
CA THR A 65 2.41 -6.17 8.53
C THR A 65 3.32 -5.18 7.79
N MET A 66 3.72 -5.50 6.56
CA MET A 66 4.47 -4.58 5.71
C MET A 66 3.66 -3.32 5.38
N ILE A 67 2.37 -3.46 5.03
CA ILE A 67 1.50 -2.30 4.77
C ILE A 67 1.39 -1.41 6.01
N ASP A 68 1.21 -2.00 7.18
CA ASP A 68 1.11 -1.27 8.44
C ASP A 68 2.38 -0.49 8.76
N GLY A 69 3.56 -1.05 8.44
CA GLY A 69 4.84 -0.35 8.59
C GLY A 69 5.06 0.75 7.56
N LYS A 70 4.42 0.68 6.38
CA LYS A 70 4.63 1.60 5.24
C LYS A 70 3.47 2.59 5.08
N THR A 71 2.45 2.22 4.30
CA THR A 71 1.33 3.11 3.98
C THR A 71 0.45 3.37 5.21
N GLY A 72 0.16 2.32 6.00
CA GLY A 72 -0.58 2.43 7.25
C GLY A 72 0.14 3.33 8.27
N GLY A 73 1.45 3.19 8.38
CA GLY A 73 2.30 3.97 9.28
C GLY A 73 2.24 5.47 9.04
N LEU A 74 2.13 5.89 7.77
CA LEU A 74 1.96 7.31 7.44
C LEU A 74 0.59 7.86 7.85
N PHE A 75 -0.50 7.09 7.67
CA PHE A 75 -1.82 7.51 8.15
C PHE A 75 -1.87 7.55 9.69
N VAL A 76 -1.26 6.57 10.35
CA VAL A 76 -1.13 6.55 11.82
C VAL A 76 -0.32 7.75 12.31
N LEU A 77 0.78 8.10 11.64
CA LEU A 77 1.57 9.29 11.94
C LEU A 77 0.71 10.56 11.89
N VAL A 78 -0.14 10.72 10.86
CA VAL A 78 -1.04 11.88 10.78
C VAL A 78 -1.97 11.94 11.99
N ALA A 79 -2.60 10.81 12.37
CA ALA A 79 -3.43 10.77 13.57
C ALA A 79 -2.66 11.09 14.85
N GLU A 80 -1.43 10.57 15.01
CA GLU A 80 -0.61 10.80 16.18
C GLU A 80 -0.14 12.25 16.29
N LEU A 81 0.22 12.88 15.17
CA LEU A 81 0.56 14.31 15.13
C LEU A 81 -0.65 15.17 15.46
N MET A 82 -1.81 14.89 14.85
CA MET A 82 -3.05 15.61 15.14
C MET A 82 -3.45 15.48 16.60
N HIS A 83 -3.33 14.28 17.17
CA HIS A 83 -3.63 14.00 18.57
C HIS A 83 -2.63 14.68 19.52
N SER A 84 -1.34 14.70 19.20
CA SER A 84 -0.30 15.38 19.99
C SER A 84 -0.59 16.87 20.15
N GLU A 85 -1.12 17.51 19.11
CA GLU A 85 -1.38 18.95 19.06
C GLU A 85 -2.86 19.30 19.30
N ALA A 86 -3.71 18.31 19.61
CA ALA A 86 -5.13 18.52 19.79
C ALA A 86 -5.44 19.29 21.07
N THR A 87 -6.29 20.31 20.99
CA THR A 87 -6.81 21.04 22.16
C THR A 87 -8.17 20.51 22.63
N VAL A 88 -8.88 19.77 21.77
CA VAL A 88 -10.18 19.14 22.00
C VAL A 88 -10.12 17.66 21.61
N ASN A 89 -11.04 16.83 22.13
CA ASN A 89 -11.09 15.39 21.82
C ASN A 89 -9.75 14.66 22.08
N LYS A 90 -9.03 15.03 23.15
CA LYS A 90 -7.73 14.46 23.52
C LYS A 90 -7.78 12.97 23.87
N ASP A 91 -8.96 12.42 24.15
CA ASP A 91 -9.12 10.99 24.43
C ASP A 91 -9.50 10.19 23.16
N LEU A 92 -9.61 10.86 22.01
CA LEU A 92 -9.94 10.21 20.75
C LEU A 92 -8.70 9.52 20.15
N ASP A 93 -8.70 8.20 20.19
CA ASP A 93 -7.73 7.38 19.46
C ASP A 93 -8.25 7.05 18.05
N ALA A 94 -7.69 7.74 17.05
CA ALA A 94 -7.99 7.51 15.64
C ALA A 94 -7.01 6.55 14.94
N LYS A 95 -6.03 5.96 15.65
CA LYS A 95 -4.97 5.13 15.04
C LYS A 95 -5.54 3.91 14.32
N THR A 96 -6.53 3.24 14.92
CA THR A 96 -7.17 2.06 14.31
C THR A 96 -7.88 2.42 13.01
N LEU A 97 -8.65 3.52 13.00
CA LEU A 97 -9.30 4.03 11.79
C LEU A 97 -8.26 4.34 10.71
N MET A 98 -7.23 5.10 11.05
CA MET A 98 -6.18 5.51 10.10
C MET A 98 -5.37 4.33 9.55
N LYS A 99 -5.08 3.33 10.39
CA LYS A 99 -4.43 2.08 9.95
C LYS A 99 -5.32 1.33 8.95
N ASN A 100 -6.62 1.21 9.24
CA ASN A 100 -7.57 0.57 8.34
C ASN A 100 -7.70 1.34 7.01
N ILE A 101 -7.62 2.69 7.03
CA ILE A 101 -7.60 3.51 5.82
C ILE A 101 -6.37 3.19 4.99
N GLY A 102 -5.19 3.13 5.62
CA GLY A 102 -3.94 2.78 4.95
C GLY A 102 -3.98 1.38 4.31
N ARG A 103 -4.50 0.39 5.03
CA ARG A 103 -4.71 -0.97 4.49
C ARG A 103 -5.66 -0.98 3.29
N PHE A 104 -6.83 -0.36 3.43
CA PHE A 104 -7.82 -0.27 2.36
C PHE A 104 -7.24 0.39 1.10
N LEU A 105 -6.57 1.52 1.25
CA LEU A 105 -5.99 2.26 0.12
C LEU A 105 -4.86 1.46 -0.56
N HIS A 106 -4.01 0.78 0.21
CA HIS A 106 -2.93 -0.03 -0.35
C HIS A 106 -3.48 -1.24 -1.12
N VAL A 107 -4.40 -2.02 -0.53
CA VAL A 107 -4.96 -3.19 -1.21
C VAL A 107 -5.78 -2.77 -2.43
N ARG A 108 -6.48 -1.63 -2.35
CA ARG A 108 -7.18 -1.05 -3.50
C ARG A 108 -6.23 -0.61 -4.61
N ASP A 109 -5.08 -0.05 -4.27
CA ASP A 109 -4.02 0.29 -5.23
C ASP A 109 -3.53 -0.98 -5.96
N ASP A 110 -3.20 -2.04 -5.22
CA ASP A 110 -2.81 -3.35 -5.78
C ASP A 110 -3.88 -3.93 -6.73
N TYR A 111 -5.17 -3.76 -6.39
CA TYR A 111 -6.29 -4.25 -7.19
C TYR A 111 -6.54 -3.44 -8.46
N LEU A 112 -6.49 -2.11 -8.36
CA LEU A 112 -6.82 -1.24 -9.48
C LEU A 112 -5.64 -1.04 -10.42
N ASN A 113 -4.44 -1.05 -9.85
CA ASN A 113 -3.14 -1.00 -10.52
C ASN A 113 -3.16 -0.02 -11.71
N ARG A 114 -3.50 1.24 -11.41
CA ARG A 114 -3.86 2.26 -12.41
C ARG A 114 -2.61 2.86 -13.04
N ARG A 115 -2.49 2.73 -14.35
CA ARG A 115 -2.25 3.89 -15.20
C ARG A 115 -3.54 4.30 -15.91
N ASP A 116 -3.60 5.57 -16.29
CA ASP A 116 -4.50 6.09 -17.31
C ASP A 116 -4.31 5.26 -18.59
N ALA A 117 -5.07 4.17 -18.73
CA ALA A 117 -5.18 3.51 -20.02
C ALA A 117 -5.90 4.48 -20.94
N GLU A 118 -5.33 4.72 -22.13
CA GLU A 118 -6.07 5.33 -23.22
C GLU A 118 -7.42 4.62 -23.39
N PRO A 119 -8.49 5.35 -23.77
CA PRO A 119 -9.82 4.76 -23.91
C PRO A 119 -9.78 3.60 -24.91
N GLY A 120 -9.94 2.36 -24.42
CA GLY A 120 -10.04 1.16 -25.28
C GLY A 120 -9.25 -0.08 -24.81
N GLN A 121 -8.34 0.04 -23.83
CA GLN A 121 -7.60 -1.12 -23.29
C GLN A 121 -8.06 -1.45 -21.86
N CYS A 122 -8.20 -2.75 -21.55
CA CYS A 122 -8.58 -3.23 -20.22
C CYS A 122 -7.45 -2.94 -19.22
N SER A 123 -7.52 -1.76 -18.58
CA SER A 123 -6.51 -1.19 -17.67
C SER A 123 -6.02 -2.14 -16.58
N LYS A 124 -6.89 -3.04 -16.08
CA LYS A 124 -6.57 -3.97 -14.98
C LYS A 124 -5.50 -5.01 -15.33
N LYS A 125 -5.43 -5.47 -16.59
CA LYS A 125 -4.45 -6.50 -17.01
C LYS A 125 -3.04 -5.93 -17.18
N PHE A 126 -2.91 -4.63 -17.44
CA PHE A 126 -1.62 -4.01 -17.68
C PHE A 126 -0.91 -3.66 -16.37
N GLY A 127 -1.64 -3.15 -15.37
CA GLY A 127 -1.04 -2.76 -14.09
C GLY A 127 -0.47 -3.93 -13.27
N LEU A 128 -1.14 -5.09 -13.25
CA LEU A 128 -0.61 -6.30 -12.59
C LEU A 128 0.77 -6.70 -13.12
N ALA A 129 1.00 -6.49 -14.40
CA ALA A 129 2.25 -6.83 -15.04
C ALA A 129 3.36 -5.77 -14.82
N GLU A 130 2.99 -4.52 -14.55
CA GLU A 130 3.93 -3.46 -14.17
C GLU A 130 4.47 -3.69 -12.74
N ASP A 131 3.60 -4.10 -11.80
CA ASP A 131 4.03 -4.55 -10.47
C ASP A 131 5.02 -5.71 -10.57
N LEU A 132 4.75 -6.69 -11.44
CA LEU A 132 5.65 -7.81 -11.70
C LEU A 132 7.00 -7.36 -12.30
N ASN A 133 6.99 -6.39 -13.23
CA ASN A 133 8.23 -5.81 -13.78
C ASN A 133 9.06 -5.10 -12.71
N GLN A 134 8.41 -4.46 -11.74
CA GLN A 134 9.07 -3.82 -10.61
C GLN A 134 9.46 -4.83 -9.51
N GLY A 135 9.10 -6.11 -9.66
CA GLY A 135 9.31 -7.14 -8.66
C GLY A 135 8.40 -6.99 -7.42
N ARG A 136 7.40 -6.11 -7.47
CA ARG A 136 6.46 -5.89 -6.36
C ARG A 136 5.57 -7.12 -6.21
N ILE A 137 5.43 -7.58 -4.97
CA ILE A 137 4.57 -8.72 -4.64
C ILE A 137 3.24 -8.19 -4.09
N SER A 138 2.26 -8.02 -4.97
CA SER A 138 0.92 -7.53 -4.62
C SER A 138 0.00 -8.64 -4.09
N LEU A 139 -1.05 -8.27 -3.36
CA LEU A 139 -2.00 -9.24 -2.79
C LEU A 139 -2.58 -10.25 -3.80
N PRO A 140 -3.04 -9.88 -5.01
CA PRO A 140 -3.57 -10.85 -5.96
C PRO A 140 -2.53 -11.88 -6.37
N LEU A 141 -1.25 -11.49 -6.46
CA LEU A 141 -0.14 -12.39 -6.75
C LEU A 141 0.19 -13.31 -5.57
N ILE A 142 0.18 -12.80 -4.34
CA ILE A 142 0.35 -13.63 -3.13
C ILE A 142 -0.72 -14.72 -3.11
N HIS A 143 -1.98 -14.34 -3.34
CA HIS A 143 -3.07 -15.31 -3.40
C HIS A 143 -2.86 -16.34 -4.51
N ALA A 144 -2.59 -15.90 -5.74
CA ALA A 144 -2.37 -16.79 -6.87
C ALA A 144 -1.23 -17.79 -6.62
N LEU A 145 -0.13 -17.33 -6.03
CA LEU A 145 0.99 -18.18 -5.66
C LEU A 145 0.64 -19.14 -4.51
N SER A 146 -0.21 -18.76 -3.55
CA SER A 146 -0.61 -19.65 -2.45
C SER A 146 -1.40 -20.89 -2.92
N ARG A 147 -2.03 -20.82 -4.10
CA ARG A 147 -2.79 -21.92 -4.70
C ARG A 147 -1.84 -22.96 -5.30
N ARG A 148 -2.14 -24.25 -5.09
CA ARG A 148 -1.43 -25.35 -5.78
C ARG A 148 -2.03 -25.52 -7.17
N GLY A 149 -1.21 -25.49 -8.21
CA GLY A 149 -1.66 -25.68 -9.59
C GLY A 149 -0.61 -25.31 -10.64
N HIS A 150 -0.94 -25.51 -11.91
CA HIS A 150 -0.03 -25.26 -13.04
C HIS A 150 0.35 -23.77 -13.18
N HIS A 151 -0.54 -22.85 -12.79
CA HIS A 151 -0.29 -21.40 -12.81
C HIS A 151 0.86 -21.00 -11.87
N ARG A 152 0.97 -21.63 -10.67
CA ARG A 152 1.98 -21.28 -9.67
C ARG A 152 3.40 -21.44 -10.19
N GLY A 153 3.72 -22.58 -10.81
CA GLY A 153 5.07 -22.85 -11.33
C GLY A 153 5.48 -21.84 -12.40
N ARG A 154 4.54 -21.48 -13.28
CA ARG A 154 4.76 -20.47 -14.32
C ARG A 154 4.95 -19.07 -13.75
N LEU A 155 4.11 -18.65 -12.81
CA LEU A 155 4.24 -17.36 -12.11
C LEU A 155 5.57 -17.23 -11.37
N LEU A 156 6.04 -18.30 -10.71
CA LEU A 156 7.35 -18.32 -10.05
C LEU A 156 8.50 -18.15 -11.05
N ASN A 157 8.43 -18.81 -12.20
CA ASN A 157 9.46 -18.65 -13.25
C ASN A 157 9.47 -17.23 -13.81
N ILE A 158 8.30 -16.64 -14.08
CA ILE A 158 8.17 -15.26 -14.55
C ILE A 158 8.75 -14.28 -13.51
N LEU A 159 8.38 -14.45 -12.24
CA LEU A 159 8.93 -13.65 -11.14
C LEU A 159 10.45 -13.76 -11.04
N GLN A 160 11.00 -14.97 -11.19
CA GLN A 160 12.44 -15.17 -11.15
C GLN A 160 13.14 -14.48 -12.33
N GLN A 161 12.54 -14.44 -13.51
CA GLN A 161 13.07 -13.68 -14.65
C GLN A 161 13.09 -12.18 -14.38
N CYS A 162 12.02 -11.61 -13.79
CA CYS A 162 11.99 -10.20 -13.40
C CYS A 162 13.13 -9.85 -12.43
N LYS A 163 13.41 -10.74 -11.46
CA LYS A 163 14.45 -10.56 -10.44
C LYS A 163 15.86 -10.51 -11.01
N LEU A 164 16.08 -11.08 -12.18
CA LEU A 164 17.36 -11.01 -12.90
C LEU A 164 17.53 -9.68 -13.66
N GLY A 165 16.60 -8.73 -13.50
CA GLY A 165 16.63 -7.43 -14.17
C GLY A 165 16.08 -7.45 -15.59
N ASN A 166 15.38 -8.53 -15.96
CA ASN A 166 14.76 -8.64 -17.28
C ASN A 166 13.39 -7.96 -17.26
N PHE A 167 13.17 -7.01 -18.18
CA PHE A 167 11.84 -6.50 -18.46
C PHE A 167 10.99 -7.58 -19.12
N LEU A 168 9.77 -7.79 -18.64
CA LEU A 168 8.84 -8.74 -19.24
C LEU A 168 8.36 -8.23 -20.59
N SER A 169 8.34 -9.11 -21.60
CA SER A 169 7.67 -8.82 -22.85
C SER A 169 6.16 -8.66 -22.64
N PRO A 170 5.44 -7.90 -23.50
CA PRO A 170 3.99 -7.74 -23.39
C PRO A 170 3.21 -9.07 -23.32
N GLU A 171 3.72 -10.11 -23.98
CA GLU A 171 3.12 -11.45 -23.98
C GLU A 171 3.27 -12.13 -22.61
N LEU A 172 4.45 -12.04 -21.99
CA LEU A 172 4.68 -12.57 -20.63
C LEU A 172 3.89 -11.80 -19.58
N GLN A 173 3.79 -10.49 -19.74
CA GLN A 173 2.95 -9.61 -18.91
C GLN A 173 1.47 -10.03 -18.94
N LYS A 174 0.94 -10.25 -20.15
CA LYS A 174 -0.42 -10.74 -20.35
C LYS A 174 -0.61 -12.13 -19.75
N LEU A 175 0.32 -13.05 -20.00
CA LEU A 175 0.28 -14.41 -19.49
C LEU A 175 0.25 -14.46 -17.96
N ALA A 176 1.10 -13.67 -17.30
CA ALA A 176 1.12 -13.59 -15.84
C ALA A 176 -0.19 -13.03 -15.28
N SER A 177 -0.76 -12.02 -15.94
CA SER A 177 -2.03 -11.43 -15.53
C SER A 177 -3.21 -12.40 -15.70
N ASP A 178 -3.23 -13.16 -16.80
CA ASP A 178 -4.21 -14.21 -17.04
C ASP A 178 -4.07 -15.34 -16.01
N ASP A 179 -2.85 -15.70 -15.59
CA ASP A 179 -2.58 -16.68 -14.54
C ASP A 179 -3.03 -16.24 -13.15
N ILE A 180 -2.76 -14.98 -12.78
CA ILE A 180 -3.21 -14.41 -11.52
C ILE A 180 -4.74 -14.42 -11.46
N THR A 181 -5.40 -14.06 -12.57
CA THR A 181 -6.85 -14.07 -12.69
C THR A 181 -7.41 -15.49 -12.63
N ALA A 182 -6.85 -16.43 -13.39
CA ALA A 182 -7.28 -17.83 -13.40
C ALA A 182 -7.11 -18.52 -12.04
N ALA A 183 -6.12 -18.11 -11.26
CA ALA A 183 -5.91 -18.58 -9.89
C ALA A 183 -6.85 -17.91 -8.85
N GLY A 184 -7.73 -17.00 -9.27
CA GLY A 184 -8.68 -16.29 -8.41
C GLY A 184 -8.09 -15.12 -7.63
N GLY A 185 -6.89 -14.65 -7.99
CA GLY A 185 -6.18 -13.60 -7.25
C GLY A 185 -6.95 -12.28 -7.19
N LEU A 186 -7.54 -11.85 -8.31
CA LEU A 186 -8.30 -10.60 -8.39
C LEU A 186 -9.62 -10.68 -7.63
N GLU A 187 -10.32 -11.80 -7.74
CA GLU A 187 -11.58 -12.05 -7.03
C GLU A 187 -11.35 -12.08 -5.52
N TYR A 188 -10.27 -12.72 -5.08
CA TYR A 188 -9.85 -12.73 -3.68
C TYR A 188 -9.56 -11.32 -3.18
N THR A 189 -8.71 -10.56 -3.88
CA THR A 189 -8.37 -9.18 -3.49
C THR A 189 -9.60 -8.29 -3.44
N ARG A 190 -10.54 -8.44 -4.39
CA ARG A 190 -11.82 -7.72 -4.33
C ARG A 190 -12.61 -8.04 -3.06
N GLY A 191 -12.69 -9.32 -2.67
CA GLY A 191 -13.32 -9.74 -1.42
C GLY A 191 -12.67 -9.13 -0.18
N VAL A 192 -11.34 -9.08 -0.15
CA VAL A 192 -10.58 -8.42 0.93
C VAL A 192 -10.88 -6.92 0.99
N ILE A 193 -10.98 -6.24 -0.15
CA ILE A 193 -11.32 -4.81 -0.19
C ILE A 193 -12.72 -4.56 0.38
N LEU A 194 -13.72 -5.38 0.01
CA LEU A 194 -15.06 -5.27 0.57
C LEU A 194 -15.08 -5.49 2.09
N CYS A 195 -14.31 -6.46 2.58
CA CYS A 195 -14.14 -6.69 4.02
C CYS A 195 -13.55 -5.46 4.72
N LEU A 196 -12.46 -4.89 4.18
CA LEU A 196 -11.82 -3.69 4.71
C LEU A 196 -12.75 -2.47 4.68
N GLN A 197 -13.62 -2.35 3.68
CA GLN A 197 -14.63 -1.28 3.62
C GLN A 197 -15.64 -1.37 4.76
N ASN A 198 -16.09 -2.58 5.10
CA ASN A 198 -16.99 -2.80 6.23
C ASN A 198 -16.28 -2.48 7.56
N THR A 199 -15.05 -2.97 7.75
CA THR A 199 -14.25 -2.65 8.94
C THR A 199 -13.99 -1.15 9.08
N LEU A 200 -13.81 -0.44 7.96
CA LEU A 200 -13.69 1.01 7.92
C LEU A 200 -14.98 1.71 8.35
N ASP A 201 -16.15 1.24 7.88
CA ASP A 201 -17.43 1.80 8.32
C ASP A 201 -17.65 1.62 9.81
N GLU A 202 -17.34 0.44 10.35
CA GLU A 202 -17.44 0.16 11.79
C GLU A 202 -16.50 1.08 12.59
N SER A 203 -15.23 1.17 12.18
CA SER A 203 -14.22 2.02 12.83
C SER A 203 -14.60 3.51 12.77
N LEU A 204 -15.14 3.96 11.64
CA LEU A 204 -15.59 5.34 11.46
C LEU A 204 -16.81 5.63 12.32
N THR A 205 -17.80 4.72 12.36
CA THR A 205 -18.98 4.86 13.23
C THR A 205 -18.57 4.99 14.69
N HIS A 206 -17.66 4.13 15.16
CA HIS A 206 -17.15 4.20 16.53
C HIS A 206 -16.41 5.52 16.84
N THR A 207 -15.70 6.06 15.84
CA THR A 207 -15.01 7.36 15.98
C THR A 207 -16.03 8.50 16.03
N GLU A 208 -17.08 8.46 15.21
CA GLU A 208 -18.15 9.46 15.15
C GLU A 208 -19.01 9.46 16.42
N GLU A 209 -19.23 8.32 17.06
CA GLU A 209 -19.91 8.23 18.37
C GLU A 209 -19.22 9.07 19.45
N LYS A 210 -17.89 9.21 19.37
CA LYS A 210 -17.09 9.96 20.36
C LYS A 210 -16.86 11.42 19.96
N ALA A 211 -16.73 11.70 18.68
CA ALA A 211 -16.27 13.01 18.18
C ALA A 211 -17.30 13.77 17.34
N GLY A 212 -18.48 13.20 17.11
CA GLY A 212 -19.51 13.71 16.21
C GLY A 212 -19.34 13.23 14.77
N SER A 213 -20.38 13.43 13.95
CA SER A 213 -20.42 12.94 12.56
C SER A 213 -19.35 13.59 11.67
N ASN A 214 -18.71 12.79 10.82
CA ASN A 214 -17.68 13.22 9.89
C ASN A 214 -18.08 12.87 8.44
N TRP A 215 -18.96 13.70 7.89
CA TRP A 215 -19.46 13.54 6.52
C TRP A 215 -18.36 13.59 5.45
N ILE A 216 -17.22 14.25 5.74
CA ILE A 216 -16.08 14.33 4.81
C ILE A 216 -15.45 12.94 4.65
N LEU A 217 -15.15 12.24 5.75
CA LEU A 217 -14.61 10.88 5.68
C LEU A 217 -15.60 9.90 5.05
N ARG A 218 -16.90 10.04 5.34
CA ARG A 218 -17.95 9.25 4.69
C ARG A 218 -17.98 9.48 3.18
N LEU A 219 -17.90 10.74 2.73
CA LEU A 219 -17.85 11.10 1.31
C LEU A 219 -16.58 10.58 0.63
N MET A 220 -15.41 10.72 1.27
CA MET A 220 -14.15 10.19 0.77
C MET A 220 -14.23 8.68 0.58
N LYS A 221 -14.73 7.95 1.59
CA LYS A 221 -14.98 6.52 1.48
C LYS A 221 -15.89 6.20 0.30
N LYS A 222 -17.03 6.88 0.18
CA LYS A 222 -18.01 6.63 -0.89
C LYS A 222 -17.42 6.80 -2.29
N ARG A 223 -16.53 7.79 -2.48
CA ARG A 223 -15.82 8.01 -3.76
C ARG A 223 -14.77 6.94 -4.07
N LEU A 224 -14.33 6.19 -3.06
CA LEU A 224 -13.31 5.17 -3.17
C LEU A 224 -13.88 3.75 -3.22
N GLU A 225 -15.21 3.59 -3.15
CA GLU A 225 -15.88 2.30 -3.34
C GLU A 225 -15.55 1.68 -4.70
N LEU A 226 -15.56 0.35 -4.75
CA LEU A 226 -15.24 -0.45 -5.95
C LEU A 226 -16.43 -0.58 -6.89
#